data_AF-Q8I8X0-F1
#
_entry.id   AF-Q8I8X0-F1
#
_cell.length_a   1.000
_cell.length_b   1.000
_cell.length_c   1.000
_cell.angle_alpha   90.00
_cell.angle_beta   90.00
_cell.angle_gamma   90.00
#
_symmetry.space_group_name_H-M   'P 1'
#
loop_
_entity.id
_entity.type
_entity.pdbx_description
1 polymer ?
#
loop_
_entity_poly.entity_id
_entity_poly.type
_entity_poly.pdbx_seq_one_letter_code
_entity_poly.pdbx_strand_id
1 'polypeptide(L)'
;THALERHINVISTTRGLLPAPLMAQMFANAGREHMDKYTHFAKIAQKNHKHSINNPNSQIQKEYSSDEILNARVIHDFMGLLECSPTSDGAAAVILCSEQFL
;
A
#
# COMPACT_ATOMS: atom_id res chain seq x y z
N THR A 1 8.91 23.81 -3.61
CA THR A 1 7.81 23.20 -2.84
C THR A 1 7.92 21.68 -2.86
N HIS A 2 8.46 21.07 -1.81
CA HIS A 2 8.60 19.61 -1.74
C HIS A 2 7.23 18.97 -1.47
N ALA A 3 6.78 18.07 -2.35
CA ALA A 3 5.46 17.44 -2.23
C ALA A 3 5.26 16.71 -0.88
N LEU A 4 6.33 16.11 -0.35
CA LEU A 4 6.32 15.42 0.94
C LEU A 4 6.02 16.35 2.12
N GLU A 5 6.56 17.57 2.11
CA GLU A 5 6.37 18.56 3.17
C GLU A 5 4.89 18.94 3.33
N ARG A 6 4.17 19.08 2.21
CA ARG A 6 2.72 19.34 2.24
C ARG A 6 1.96 18.20 2.91
N HIS A 7 2.33 16.95 2.63
CA HIS A 7 1.69 15.80 3.29
C HIS A 7 2.01 15.72 4.78
N ILE A 8 3.26 16.00 5.19
CA ILE A 8 3.66 16.04 6.59
C ILE A 8 2.86 17.12 7.35
N ASN A 9 2.72 18.31 6.76
CA ASN A 9 1.95 19.40 7.35
C ASN A 9 0.47 19.03 7.53
N VAL A 10 -0.14 18.39 6.54
CA VAL A 10 -1.54 17.91 6.66
C VAL A 10 -1.65 16.87 7.77
N ILE A 11 -0.76 15.88 7.84
CA ILE A 11 -0.79 14.88 8.94
C ILE A 11 -0.64 15.57 10.29
N SER A 12 0.37 16.42 10.45
CA SER A 12 0.67 17.10 11.71
C SER A 12 -0.50 17.96 12.20
N THR A 13 -1.18 18.68 11.31
CA THR A 13 -2.29 19.57 11.66
C THR A 13 -3.64 18.87 11.85
N THR A 14 -3.82 17.67 11.30
CA THR A 14 -5.10 16.95 11.36
C THR A 14 -5.12 15.78 12.34
N ARG A 15 -4.07 14.96 12.34
CA ARG A 15 -4.00 13.67 13.08
C ARG A 15 -2.78 13.56 14.00
N GLY A 16 -1.82 14.49 13.87
CA GLY A 16 -0.54 14.44 14.57
C GLY A 16 0.44 13.46 13.92
N LEU A 17 1.73 13.69 14.14
CA LEU A 17 2.78 12.75 13.75
C LEU A 17 3.06 11.79 14.91
N LEU A 18 2.96 10.50 14.63
CA LEU A 18 3.16 9.42 15.59
C LEU A 18 4.49 8.68 15.33
N PRO A 19 5.04 7.93 16.30
CA PRO A 19 6.27 7.16 16.13
C PRO A 19 6.02 5.87 15.32
N ALA A 20 5.60 6.03 14.05
CA ALA A 20 5.36 4.96 13.10
C ALA A 20 5.92 5.35 11.71
N PRO A 21 6.12 4.41 10.77
CA PRO A 21 6.57 4.76 9.42
C PRO A 21 5.67 5.82 8.76
N LEU A 22 6.25 6.89 8.22
CA LEU A 22 5.50 8.04 7.70
C LEU A 22 4.47 7.66 6.64
N MET A 23 4.84 6.79 5.69
CA MET A 23 3.92 6.36 4.63
C MET A 23 2.72 5.58 5.17
N ALA A 24 2.93 4.75 6.20
CA ALA A 24 1.82 4.03 6.84
C ALA A 24 0.84 5.01 7.49
N GLN A 25 1.34 6.06 8.15
CA GLN A 25 0.51 7.13 8.70
C GLN A 25 -0.26 7.87 7.61
N MET A 26 0.39 8.22 6.50
CA MET A 26 -0.26 8.90 5.37
C MET A 26 -1.44 8.08 4.83
N PHE A 27 -1.21 6.81 4.49
CA PHE A 27 -2.24 5.99 3.85
C PHE A 27 -3.32 5.52 4.82
N ALA A 28 -2.99 5.23 6.09
CA ALA A 28 -4.00 4.88 7.08
C ALA A 28 -4.92 6.08 7.38
N ASN A 29 -4.38 7.30 7.49
CA ASN A 29 -5.20 8.49 7.72
C ASN A 29 -6.19 8.74 6.57
N ALA A 30 -5.74 8.60 5.33
CA ALA A 30 -6.61 8.69 4.16
C ALA A 30 -7.62 7.51 4.10
N GLY A 31 -7.18 6.30 4.45
CA GLY A 31 -8.04 5.14 4.50
C GLY A 31 -9.14 5.27 5.54
N ARG A 32 -8.84 5.83 6.71
CA ARG A 32 -9.81 6.11 7.77
C ARG A 32 -10.90 7.07 7.31
N GLU A 33 -10.53 8.14 6.61
CA GLU A 33 -11.52 9.07 6.01
C GLU A 33 -12.45 8.35 5.01
N HIS A 34 -11.92 7.35 4.29
CA HIS A 34 -12.73 6.51 3.41
C HIS A 34 -13.61 5.50 4.19
N MET A 35 -13.14 5.00 5.34
CA MET A 35 -13.85 4.03 6.18
C MET A 35 -15.12 4.57 6.81
N ASP A 36 -15.27 5.90 6.92
CA ASP A 36 -16.53 6.52 7.32
C ASP A 36 -17.69 6.12 6.37
N LYS A 37 -17.38 5.64 5.15
CA LYS A 37 -18.35 5.19 4.16
C LYS A 37 -18.18 3.73 3.73
N TYR A 38 -16.94 3.20 3.66
CA TYR A 38 -16.67 1.87 3.09
C TYR A 38 -15.47 1.15 3.73
N THR A 39 -15.61 -0.16 4.01
CA THR A 39 -14.54 -0.99 4.59
C THR A 39 -14.12 -2.12 3.64
N HIS A 40 -13.03 -1.93 2.89
CA HIS A 40 -12.60 -2.86 1.83
C HIS A 40 -11.11 -3.24 1.83
N PHE A 41 -10.29 -2.67 2.72
CA PHE A 41 -8.82 -2.77 2.65
C PHE A 41 -8.30 -4.22 2.68
N ALA A 42 -8.78 -5.04 3.62
CA ALA A 42 -8.39 -6.45 3.68
C ALA A 42 -8.73 -7.24 2.41
N LYS A 43 -9.85 -6.93 1.74
CA LYS A 43 -10.24 -7.58 0.47
C LYS A 43 -9.31 -7.19 -0.68
N ILE A 44 -8.82 -5.94 -0.68
CA ILE A 44 -7.83 -5.47 -1.66
C ILE A 44 -6.53 -6.23 -1.50
N ALA A 45 -6.03 -6.36 -0.27
CA ALA A 45 -4.86 -7.15 0.04
C ALA A 45 -5.03 -8.62 -0.38
N GLN A 46 -6.17 -9.24 -0.05
CA GLN A 46 -6.47 -10.62 -0.43
C GLN A 46 -6.42 -10.83 -1.94
N LYS A 47 -7.09 -9.97 -2.72
CA LYS A 47 -7.05 -10.03 -4.19
C LYS A 47 -5.62 -9.89 -4.71
N ASN A 48 -4.82 -8.98 -4.15
CA ASN A 48 -3.45 -8.76 -4.60
C ASN A 48 -2.55 -9.98 -4.32
N HIS A 49 -2.63 -10.57 -3.13
CA HIS A 49 -1.91 -11.80 -2.79
C HIS A 49 -2.39 -13.01 -3.61
N LYS A 50 -3.69 -13.10 -3.89
CA LYS A 50 -4.23 -14.12 -4.81
C LYS A 50 -3.68 -13.99 -6.23
N HIS A 51 -3.46 -12.76 -6.72
CA HIS A 51 -2.86 -12.57 -8.04
C HIS A 51 -1.35 -12.84 -8.03
N SER A 52 -0.68 -12.64 -6.89
CA SER A 52 0.78 -12.70 -6.82
C SER A 52 1.35 -14.11 -7.03
N ILE A 53 0.61 -15.16 -6.70
CA ILE A 53 1.03 -16.56 -6.92
C ILE A 53 1.25 -16.90 -8.40
N ASN A 54 0.66 -16.12 -9.31
CA ASN A 54 0.79 -16.31 -10.76
C ASN A 54 1.84 -15.37 -11.38
N ASN A 55 2.51 -14.54 -10.57
CA ASN A 55 3.53 -13.60 -11.04
C ASN A 55 4.92 -14.07 -10.59
N PRO A 56 5.76 -14.62 -11.49
CA PRO A 56 7.09 -15.12 -11.14
C PRO A 56 8.03 -14.01 -10.65
N ASN A 57 7.73 -12.73 -10.97
CA ASN A 57 8.52 -11.58 -10.52
C ASN A 57 8.05 -11.01 -9.17
N SER A 58 6.99 -11.55 -8.56
CA SER A 58 6.52 -11.08 -7.27
C SER A 58 7.45 -11.55 -6.15
N GLN A 59 7.85 -10.65 -5.24
CA GLN A 59 8.61 -11.01 -4.03
C GLN A 59 7.82 -11.94 -3.10
N ILE A 60 6.49 -11.77 -3.04
CA ILE A 60 5.60 -12.61 -2.25
C ILE A 60 4.71 -13.39 -3.21
N GLN A 61 4.87 -14.71 -3.26
CA GLN A 61 4.07 -15.64 -4.06
C GLN A 61 3.27 -16.57 -3.15
N LYS A 62 2.58 -15.98 -2.17
CA LYS A 62 1.71 -16.68 -1.22
C LYS A 62 0.34 -16.01 -1.22
N GLU A 63 -0.71 -16.82 -1.36
CA GLU A 63 -2.09 -16.39 -1.11
C GLU A 63 -2.37 -16.44 0.40
N TYR A 64 -3.18 -15.49 0.87
CA TYR A 64 -3.61 -15.40 2.27
C TYR A 64 -5.15 -15.35 2.32
N SER A 65 -5.71 -16.01 3.33
CA SER A 65 -7.12 -15.87 3.69
C SER A 65 -7.43 -14.47 4.24
N SER A 66 -8.71 -14.07 4.21
CA SER A 66 -9.15 -12.82 4.82
C SER A 66 -8.80 -12.75 6.32
N ASP A 67 -8.90 -13.88 7.01
CA ASP A 67 -8.61 -13.97 8.44
C ASP A 67 -7.12 -13.79 8.72
N GLU A 68 -6.23 -14.38 7.91
CA GLU A 68 -4.79 -14.14 8.04
C GLU A 68 -4.43 -12.67 7.82
N ILE A 69 -5.11 -11.98 6.90
CA ILE A 69 -4.87 -10.56 6.61
C ILE A 69 -5.36 -9.68 7.76
N LEU A 70 -6.59 -9.90 8.24
CA LEU A 70 -7.17 -9.12 9.34
C LEU A 70 -6.43 -9.31 10.66
N ASN A 71 -5.85 -10.50 10.89
CA ASN A 71 -5.10 -10.82 12.10
C ASN A 71 -3.58 -10.61 11.93
N ALA A 72 -3.12 -10.07 10.80
CA ALA A 72 -1.72 -9.75 10.61
C ALA A 72 -1.25 -8.68 11.61
N ARG A 73 0.06 -8.65 11.90
CA ARG A 73 0.66 -7.65 12.78
C ARG A 73 0.28 -6.23 12.34
N VAL A 74 -0.34 -5.46 13.22
CA VAL A 74 -0.67 -4.06 12.98
C VAL A 74 0.61 -3.23 12.78
N ILE A 75 0.65 -2.44 11.71
CA ILE A 75 1.71 -1.47 11.44
C ILE A 75 1.31 -0.10 11.94
N HIS A 76 0.10 0.34 11.59
CA HIS A 76 -0.43 1.61 12.06
C HIS A 76 -1.95 1.64 11.93
N ASP A 77 -2.63 2.03 13.00
CA ASP A 77 -4.09 2.13 13.05
C ASP A 77 -4.78 0.80 12.67
N PHE A 78 -5.62 0.78 11.62
CA PHE A 78 -6.26 -0.43 11.11
C PHE A 78 -5.35 -1.24 10.18
N MET A 79 -4.24 -0.66 9.70
CA MET A 79 -3.42 -1.23 8.64
C MET A 79 -2.51 -2.33 9.17
N GLY A 80 -2.75 -3.56 8.70
CA GLY A 80 -1.94 -4.74 8.99
C GLY A 80 -0.75 -4.90 8.06
N LEU A 81 0.23 -5.72 8.47
CA LEU A 81 1.45 -5.99 7.71
C LEU A 81 1.17 -6.49 6.29
N LEU A 82 0.16 -7.34 6.11
CA LEU A 82 -0.19 -7.91 4.80
C LEU A 82 -0.89 -6.93 3.87
N GLU A 83 -1.25 -5.74 4.36
CA GLU A 83 -1.81 -4.63 3.58
C GLU A 83 -0.72 -3.62 3.15
N CYS A 84 0.51 -3.78 3.66
CA CYS A 84 1.67 -2.95 3.30
C CYS A 84 2.53 -3.62 2.23
N SER A 85 3.02 -2.85 1.26
CA SER A 85 4.01 -3.35 0.30
C SER A 85 5.34 -3.63 0.99
N PRO A 86 6.04 -4.73 0.66
CA PRO A 86 7.40 -4.95 1.12
C PRO A 86 8.36 -3.95 0.44
N THR A 87 9.54 -3.77 1.02
CA THR A 87 10.67 -3.13 0.33
C THR A 87 11.33 -4.17 -0.56
N SER A 88 11.52 -3.84 -1.84
CA SER A 88 12.10 -4.72 -2.85
C SER A 88 13.16 -3.98 -3.65
N ASP A 89 14.21 -4.69 -4.05
CA ASP A 89 15.18 -4.22 -5.04
C ASP A 89 14.84 -4.84 -6.41
N GLY A 90 14.92 -4.05 -7.48
CA GLY A 90 14.60 -4.51 -8.83
C GLY A 90 14.70 -3.42 -9.90
N ALA A 91 14.57 -3.80 -11.16
CA ALA A 91 14.59 -2.89 -12.31
C ALA A 91 13.58 -3.31 -13.38
N ALA A 92 13.10 -2.35 -14.16
CA ALA A 92 12.24 -2.56 -15.33
C ALA A 92 12.56 -1.52 -16.41
N ALA A 93 12.41 -1.88 -17.68
CA ALA A 93 12.61 -0.97 -18.81
C ALA A 93 11.56 -1.23 -19.91
N VAL A 94 11.16 -0.17 -20.60
CA VAL A 94 10.23 -0.21 -21.74
C VAL A 94 10.82 0.65 -22.86
N ILE A 95 10.83 0.13 -24.09
CA ILE A 95 11.21 0.90 -25.30
C ILE A 95 9.92 1.27 -26.02
N LEU A 96 9.74 2.57 -26.28
CA LEU A 96 8.57 3.09 -26.98
C LEU A 96 8.96 3.49 -28.39
N CYS A 97 8.06 3.20 -29.34
CA CYS A 97 8.21 3.54 -30.74
C CYS A 97 6.85 3.99 -31.29
N SER A 98 6.84 5.03 -32.13
CA SER A 98 5.62 5.40 -32.85
C SER A 98 5.26 4.32 -33.87
N GLU A 99 3.98 4.04 -34.06
CA GLU A 99 3.52 3.14 -35.13
C GLU A 99 4.05 3.57 -36.51
N GLN A 100 4.14 4.89 -36.78
CA GLN A 100 4.70 5.43 -38.03
C GLN A 100 6.17 5.05 -38.30
N PHE A 101 6.95 4.71 -37.26
CA PHE A 101 8.37 4.37 -37.41
C PHE A 101 8.59 2.87 -37.68
N LEU A 102 7.62 2.01 -37.34
CA LEU A 102 7.67 0.56 -37.58
C LEU A 102 7.37 0.24 -39.05
#